data_AF-A0A1G0YGW3-F1
#
_entry.id   AF-A0A1G0YGW3-F1
#
_cell.length_a   1.000
_cell.length_b   1.000
_cell.length_c   1.000
_cell.angle_alpha   90.00
_cell.angle_beta   90.00
_cell.angle_gamma   90.00
#
_symmetry.space_group_name_H-M   'P 1'
#
loop_
_entity.id
_entity.type
_entity.pdbx_description
1 polymer ?
#
loop_
_entity_poly.entity_id
_entity_poly.type
_entity_poly.pdbx_seq_one_letter_code
_entity_poly.pdbx_strand_id
1 'polypeptide(L)'
;MRTLAEMRAKVRRYISDVRDEEYSSAAIDAALKDAADTLWNMFSAEKNARRFLRKISDDISLVASQGDYDIPDDCMRIESVELKLLSTDEYFAIPFSEGDDVAARFPRSSMSFHSPLFWSDNADGISQIRFYPAPAVSSGVFRIKYAFKPVFPDADDDSFNLIDDTAVDYPVIDGCDAAIEYLSAAMLSYEELDNSKPIGAFGQLFTAKYQELKGSAARGAVRPQRRYVRRSR
;
A
#
# COMPACT_ATOMS: atom_id res chain seq x y z
N MET A 1 16.27 -11.31 -1.95
CA MET A 1 15.05 -11.67 -1.20
C MET A 1 14.88 -13.18 -1.25
N ARG A 2 14.37 -13.81 -0.19
CA ARG A 2 14.19 -15.28 -0.14
C ARG A 2 12.98 -15.75 -0.95
N THR A 3 13.04 -16.97 -1.47
CA THR A 3 11.91 -17.65 -2.12
C THR A 3 10.89 -18.15 -1.09
N LEU A 4 9.68 -18.48 -1.54
CA LEU A 4 8.64 -19.05 -0.66
C LEU A 4 9.14 -20.34 0.02
N ALA A 5 9.81 -21.23 -0.72
CA ALA A 5 10.43 -22.44 -0.19
C ALA A 5 11.46 -22.15 0.91
N GLU A 6 12.31 -21.15 0.71
CA GLU A 6 13.32 -20.74 1.69
C GLU A 6 12.67 -20.18 2.95
N MET A 7 11.65 -19.33 2.81
CA MET A 7 10.88 -18.79 3.94
C MET A 7 10.16 -19.90 4.71
N ARG A 8 9.52 -20.83 3.99
CA ARG A 8 8.85 -22.00 4.56
C ARG A 8 9.83 -22.85 5.38
N ALA A 9 11.03 -23.10 4.83
CA ALA A 9 12.06 -23.85 5.53
C ALA A 9 12.56 -23.12 6.80
N LYS A 10 12.67 -21.79 6.75
CA LYS A 10 13.04 -20.96 7.90
C LYS A 10 11.98 -20.99 9.00
N VAL A 11 10.71 -20.77 8.65
CA VAL A 11 9.59 -20.82 9.61
C VAL A 11 9.49 -22.21 10.24
N ARG A 12 9.60 -23.27 9.44
CA ARG A 12 9.62 -24.64 9.97
C ARG A 12 10.73 -24.85 10.99
N ARG A 13 11.94 -24.36 10.71
CA ARG A 13 13.05 -24.43 11.66
C ARG A 13 12.74 -23.67 12.96
N TYR A 14 12.20 -22.47 12.87
CA TYR A 14 11.85 -21.68 14.05
C TYR A 14 10.82 -22.39 14.94
N ILE A 15 9.74 -22.90 14.37
CA ILE A 15 8.69 -23.55 15.16
C ILE A 15 9.13 -24.90 15.71
N SER A 16 9.95 -25.67 14.99
CA SER A 16 10.50 -26.95 15.48
C SER A 16 11.42 -26.78 16.70
N ASP A 17 12.01 -25.60 16.90
CA ASP A 17 12.81 -25.32 18.09
C ASP A 17 11.94 -25.11 19.36
N VAL A 18 10.62 -24.89 19.19
CA VAL A 18 9.70 -24.51 20.29
C VAL A 18 8.54 -25.49 20.45
N ARG A 19 8.16 -26.22 19.39
CA ARG A 19 7.02 -27.14 19.39
C ARG A 19 7.37 -28.43 18.65
N ASP A 20 6.93 -29.55 19.21
CA ASP A 20 7.06 -30.90 18.61
C ASP A 20 5.98 -31.18 17.55
N GLU A 21 5.14 -30.19 17.21
CA GLU A 21 4.05 -30.33 16.25
C GLU A 21 4.54 -30.19 14.80
N GLU A 22 4.15 -31.13 13.94
CA GLU A 22 4.46 -31.06 12.51
C GLU A 22 3.43 -30.22 11.76
N TYR A 23 3.86 -29.05 11.29
CA TYR A 23 3.06 -28.18 10.43
C TYR A 23 3.20 -28.57 8.97
N SER A 24 2.06 -28.81 8.32
CA SER A 24 1.99 -28.97 6.87
C SER A 24 2.52 -27.72 6.15
N SER A 25 3.11 -27.88 4.97
CA SER A 25 3.57 -26.75 4.16
C SER A 25 2.45 -25.75 3.87
N ALA A 26 1.23 -26.24 3.61
CA ALA A 26 0.06 -25.38 3.36
C ALA A 26 -0.31 -24.51 4.57
N ALA A 27 -0.18 -25.04 5.80
CA ALA A 27 -0.42 -24.24 7.01
C ALA A 27 0.64 -23.14 7.19
N ILE A 28 1.91 -23.44 6.88
CA ILE A 28 3.00 -22.46 6.92
C ILE A 28 2.79 -21.38 5.85
N ASP A 29 2.40 -21.77 4.64
CA ASP A 29 2.17 -20.82 3.53
C ASP A 29 1.00 -19.88 3.83
N ALA A 30 -0.09 -20.40 4.43
CA ALA A 30 -1.20 -19.57 4.89
C ALA A 30 -0.75 -18.57 5.98
N ALA A 31 0.03 -19.02 6.96
CA ALA A 31 0.56 -18.13 8.01
C ALA A 31 1.51 -17.05 7.44
N LEU A 32 2.35 -17.40 6.47
CA LEU A 32 3.21 -16.47 5.75
C LEU A 32 2.40 -15.38 5.02
N LYS A 33 1.30 -15.75 4.37
CA LYS A 33 0.40 -14.83 3.68
C LYS A 33 -0.31 -13.89 4.66
N ASP A 34 -0.85 -14.42 5.75
CA ASP A 34 -1.51 -13.62 6.80
C ASP A 34 -0.51 -12.67 7.50
N ALA A 35 0.71 -13.14 7.75
CA ALA A 35 1.79 -12.33 8.32
C ALA A 35 2.20 -11.19 7.37
N ALA A 36 2.29 -11.46 6.06
CA ALA A 36 2.55 -10.43 5.07
C ALA A 36 1.45 -9.37 5.05
N ASP A 37 0.18 -9.78 4.99
CA ASP A 37 -0.97 -8.87 5.04
C ASP A 37 -0.97 -8.02 6.32
N THR A 38 -0.64 -8.61 7.47
CA THR A 38 -0.49 -7.90 8.73
C THR A 38 0.64 -6.86 8.67
N LEU A 39 1.81 -7.24 8.14
CA LEU A 39 2.94 -6.33 7.98
C LEU A 39 2.60 -5.14 7.08
N TRP A 40 1.92 -5.38 5.96
CA TRP A 40 1.49 -4.33 5.03
C TRP A 40 0.49 -3.37 5.67
N ASN A 41 -0.47 -3.88 6.44
CA ASN A 41 -1.40 -3.06 7.21
C ASN A 41 -0.65 -2.20 8.25
N MET A 42 0.33 -2.77 8.95
CA MET A 42 1.17 -2.02 9.89
C MET A 42 2.01 -0.94 9.19
N PHE A 43 2.58 -1.22 8.03
CA PHE A 43 3.29 -0.22 7.23
C PHE A 43 2.37 0.89 6.73
N SER A 44 1.17 0.56 6.25
CA SER A 44 0.18 1.54 5.81
C SER A 44 -0.28 2.45 6.95
N ALA A 45 -0.44 1.93 8.17
CA ALA A 45 -0.84 2.73 9.33
C ALA A 45 0.21 3.77 9.72
N GLU A 46 1.50 3.42 9.68
CA GLU A 46 2.57 4.29 10.18
C GLU A 46 3.20 5.19 9.10
N LYS A 47 3.23 6.52 9.34
CA LYS A 47 3.76 7.53 8.39
C LYS A 47 5.15 7.22 7.81
N ASN A 48 6.08 6.75 8.64
CA ASN A 48 7.45 6.47 8.19
C ASN A 48 7.52 5.17 7.40
N ALA A 49 6.89 4.11 7.89
CA ALA A 49 6.91 2.81 7.24
C ALA A 49 6.11 2.80 5.93
N ARG A 50 5.05 3.63 5.82
CA ARG A 50 4.24 3.79 4.60
C ARG A 50 5.05 4.12 3.35
N ARG A 51 6.23 4.74 3.52
CA ARG A 51 7.15 5.02 2.42
C ARG A 51 7.56 3.75 1.65
N PHE A 52 7.61 2.59 2.32
CA PHE A 52 7.85 1.29 1.70
C PHE A 52 6.76 0.87 0.73
N LEU A 53 5.53 1.31 0.99
CA LEU A 53 4.37 1.00 0.19
C LEU A 53 4.05 2.12 -0.81
N ARG A 54 4.91 3.14 -0.96
CA ARG A 54 4.55 4.32 -1.74
C ARG A 54 4.65 4.07 -3.24
N LYS A 55 3.51 4.16 -3.92
CA LYS A 55 3.41 4.26 -5.39
C LYS A 55 2.88 5.63 -5.81
N ILE A 56 3.18 5.97 -7.05
CA ILE A 56 2.58 7.09 -7.77
C ILE A 56 1.90 6.51 -9.01
N SER A 57 0.61 6.82 -9.20
CA SER A 57 -0.12 6.44 -10.41
C SER A 57 0.45 7.15 -11.64
N ASP A 58 0.09 6.65 -12.81
CA ASP A 58 0.18 7.44 -14.04
C ASP A 58 -0.66 8.71 -13.98
N ASP A 59 -0.36 9.60 -14.93
CA ASP A 59 -1.17 10.79 -15.21
C ASP A 59 -2.55 10.38 -15.75
N ILE A 60 -3.59 10.76 -15.02
CA ILE A 60 -4.99 10.56 -15.37
C ILE A 60 -5.54 11.89 -15.88
N SER A 61 -6.09 11.89 -17.09
CA SER A 61 -6.67 13.10 -17.69
C SER A 61 -7.94 13.52 -16.95
N LEU A 62 -8.04 14.81 -16.62
CA LEU A 62 -9.31 15.38 -16.18
C LEU A 62 -10.26 15.52 -17.37
N VAL A 63 -11.45 14.97 -17.21
CA VAL A 63 -12.53 15.06 -18.20
C VAL A 63 -13.55 16.09 -17.73
N ALA A 64 -14.04 16.91 -18.67
CA ALA A 64 -15.05 17.92 -18.38
C ALA A 64 -16.32 17.26 -17.81
N SER A 65 -16.89 17.87 -16.76
CA SER A 65 -18.07 17.39 -16.04
C SER A 65 -17.94 16.05 -15.31
N GLN A 66 -16.79 15.37 -15.38
CA GLN A 66 -16.51 14.16 -14.61
C GLN A 66 -15.91 14.54 -13.26
N GLY A 67 -16.68 14.37 -12.19
CA GLY A 67 -16.22 14.55 -10.82
C GLY A 67 -15.54 13.30 -10.24
N ASP A 68 -15.94 12.11 -10.67
CA ASP A 68 -15.57 10.85 -10.03
C ASP A 68 -14.55 10.05 -10.88
N TYR A 69 -13.52 9.52 -10.24
CA TYR A 69 -12.42 8.79 -10.87
C TYR A 69 -12.06 7.56 -10.03
N ASP A 70 -11.71 6.45 -10.68
CA ASP A 70 -11.43 5.21 -9.96
C ASP A 70 -10.09 5.27 -9.21
N ILE A 71 -10.07 4.69 -8.01
CA ILE A 71 -8.85 4.43 -7.24
C ILE A 71 -8.22 3.13 -7.76
N PRO A 72 -6.89 3.02 -7.87
CA PRO A 72 -6.23 1.77 -8.21
C PRO A 72 -6.62 0.61 -7.27
N ASP A 73 -6.87 -0.58 -7.81
CA ASP A 73 -7.29 -1.77 -7.03
C ASP A 73 -6.30 -2.18 -5.93
N ASP A 74 -5.01 -1.89 -6.13
CA ASP A 74 -3.96 -2.18 -5.15
C ASP A 74 -3.81 -1.10 -4.07
N CYS A 75 -4.62 -0.03 -4.11
CA CYS A 75 -4.51 1.08 -3.17
C CYS A 75 -5.09 0.74 -1.80
N MET A 76 -4.21 0.62 -0.80
CA MET A 76 -4.62 0.50 0.60
C MET A 76 -4.99 1.85 1.21
N ARG A 77 -4.34 2.93 0.77
CA ARG A 77 -4.53 4.28 1.32
C ARG A 77 -4.00 5.36 0.39
N ILE A 78 -4.81 6.39 0.12
CA ILE A 78 -4.34 7.58 -0.59
C ILE A 78 -3.53 8.46 0.38
N GLU A 79 -2.36 8.92 -0.07
CA GLU A 79 -1.54 9.91 0.64
C GLU A 79 -1.82 11.33 0.17
N SER A 80 -1.90 11.53 -1.15
CA SER A 80 -2.21 12.83 -1.75
C SER A 80 -2.63 12.66 -3.20
N VAL A 81 -3.51 13.55 -3.65
CA VAL A 81 -3.81 13.74 -5.07
C VAL A 81 -3.11 15.00 -5.53
N GLU A 82 -2.42 14.92 -6.67
CA GLU A 82 -1.66 16.03 -7.24
C GLU A 82 -2.14 16.33 -8.64
N LEU A 83 -2.33 17.61 -8.96
CA LEU A 83 -2.79 18.08 -10.26
C LEU A 83 -1.69 18.86 -10.97
N LYS A 84 -1.62 18.66 -12.28
CA LYS A 84 -0.83 19.44 -13.22
C LYS A 84 -1.78 20.00 -14.27
N LEU A 85 -1.86 21.32 -14.39
CA LEU A 85 -2.63 21.97 -15.45
C LEU A 85 -1.87 21.85 -16.76
N LEU A 86 -2.57 21.78 -17.90
CA LEU A 86 -1.92 21.67 -19.21
C LEU A 86 -1.01 22.87 -19.54
N SER A 87 -1.22 24.01 -18.88
CA SER A 87 -0.41 25.21 -19.02
C SER A 87 0.85 25.24 -18.13
N THR A 88 1.06 24.23 -17.28
CA THR A 88 2.14 24.21 -16.27
C THR A 88 2.82 22.86 -16.24
N ASP A 89 4.15 22.83 -16.04
CA ASP A 89 4.89 21.58 -15.85
C ASP A 89 4.95 21.11 -14.38
N GLU A 90 4.37 21.89 -13.46
CA GLU A 90 4.43 21.63 -12.03
C GLU A 90 3.18 20.91 -11.51
N TYR A 91 3.40 19.97 -10.58
CA TYR A 91 2.31 19.35 -9.82
C TYR A 91 2.09 20.11 -8.52
N PHE A 92 0.83 20.38 -8.20
CA PHE A 92 0.41 20.90 -6.91
C PHE A 92 -0.52 19.90 -6.21
N ALA A 93 -0.37 19.80 -4.89
CA ALA A 93 -1.24 18.96 -4.08
C ALA A 93 -2.64 19.57 -4.02
N ILE A 94 -3.65 18.76 -4.32
CA ILE A 94 -5.04 19.12 -4.11
C ILE A 94 -5.40 18.77 -2.65
N PRO A 95 -5.91 19.72 -1.86
CA PRO A 95 -6.41 19.47 -0.51
C PRO A 95 -7.43 18.34 -0.43
N PHE A 96 -7.31 17.49 0.59
CA PHE A 96 -8.32 16.48 0.93
C PHE A 96 -9.44 17.12 1.77
N SER A 97 -10.68 16.70 1.56
CA SER A 97 -11.85 17.11 2.34
C SER A 97 -12.59 15.90 2.90
N GLU A 98 -12.87 15.91 4.21
CA GLU A 98 -13.64 14.86 4.87
C GLU A 98 -15.16 15.13 4.78
N GLY A 99 -15.91 14.17 4.24
CA GLY A 99 -17.37 14.11 4.27
C GLY A 99 -18.09 14.51 2.97
N ASP A 100 -19.32 14.03 2.79
CA ASP A 100 -20.16 14.29 1.61
C ASP A 100 -20.64 15.76 1.49
N ASP A 101 -20.50 16.53 2.57
CA ASP A 101 -21.11 17.84 2.72
C ASP A 101 -20.25 18.99 2.14
N VAL A 102 -19.24 18.66 1.34
CA VAL A 102 -18.36 19.67 0.76
C VAL A 102 -19.10 20.57 -0.25
N ALA A 103 -20.14 20.03 -0.89
CA ALA A 103 -21.07 20.81 -1.71
C ALA A 103 -21.86 21.85 -0.90
N ALA A 104 -22.13 21.59 0.39
CA ALA A 104 -22.84 22.51 1.28
C ALA A 104 -21.91 23.58 1.89
N ARG A 105 -20.64 23.22 2.17
CA ARG A 105 -19.63 24.14 2.73
C ARG A 105 -19.13 25.18 1.74
N PHE A 106 -19.20 24.88 0.44
CA PHE A 106 -18.77 25.78 -0.64
C PHE A 106 -19.87 25.89 -1.69
N PRO A 107 -20.93 26.69 -1.41
CA PRO A 107 -22.01 26.90 -2.37
C PRO A 107 -21.44 27.47 -3.67
N ARG A 108 -22.03 27.04 -4.79
CA ARG A 108 -21.62 27.28 -6.19
C ARG A 108 -21.53 28.75 -6.63
N SER A 109 -21.53 29.72 -5.71
CA SER A 109 -21.50 31.14 -6.02
C SER A 109 -20.10 31.56 -6.47
N SER A 110 -19.99 31.72 -7.79
CA SER A 110 -19.25 32.78 -8.48
C SER A 110 -17.72 32.75 -8.47
N MET A 111 -17.10 31.61 -8.76
CA MET A 111 -15.73 31.64 -9.29
C MET A 111 -15.57 30.69 -10.47
N SER A 112 -15.13 31.25 -11.59
CA SER A 112 -14.74 30.59 -12.84
C SER A 112 -13.46 29.76 -12.64
N PHE A 113 -13.50 28.77 -11.76
CA PHE A 113 -12.38 27.86 -11.55
C PHE A 113 -12.40 26.76 -12.61
N HIS A 114 -11.33 26.71 -13.40
CA HIS A 114 -11.13 25.72 -14.45
C HIS A 114 -10.55 24.41 -13.88
N SER A 115 -10.30 24.36 -12.57
CA SER A 115 -9.52 23.32 -11.90
C SER A 115 -10.18 22.94 -10.58
N PRO A 116 -10.12 21.66 -10.19
CA PRO A 116 -10.66 21.21 -8.90
C PRO A 116 -9.87 21.81 -7.74
N LEU A 117 -10.58 22.14 -6.66
CA LEU A 117 -10.02 22.81 -5.48
C LEU A 117 -9.72 21.84 -4.34
N PHE A 118 -10.48 20.76 -4.25
CA PHE A 118 -10.29 19.71 -3.27
C PHE A 118 -10.73 18.36 -3.85
N TRP A 119 -10.38 17.29 -3.14
CA TRP A 119 -10.84 15.94 -3.44
C TRP A 119 -11.30 15.22 -2.16
N SER A 120 -12.14 14.21 -2.33
CA SER A 120 -12.52 13.26 -1.28
C SER A 120 -12.52 11.84 -1.84
N ASP A 121 -12.43 10.84 -0.97
CA ASP A 121 -12.69 9.44 -1.32
C ASP A 121 -14.15 9.09 -1.00
N ASN A 122 -14.83 8.39 -1.90
CA ASN A 122 -16.16 7.87 -1.62
C ASN A 122 -16.03 6.59 -0.79
N ALA A 123 -16.31 6.67 0.51
CA ALA A 123 -16.20 5.56 1.46
C ALA A 123 -17.29 4.47 1.25
N ASP A 124 -18.33 4.76 0.47
CA ASP A 124 -19.51 3.88 0.27
C ASP A 124 -19.26 2.73 -0.74
N GLY A 125 -18.03 2.21 -0.81
CA GLY A 125 -17.73 0.91 -1.43
C GLY A 125 -17.40 0.90 -2.92
N ILE A 126 -17.35 2.06 -3.60
CA ILE A 126 -16.94 2.14 -5.02
C ILE A 126 -15.46 2.59 -5.17
N SER A 127 -14.76 2.96 -4.08
CA SER A 127 -13.34 3.36 -4.13
C SER A 127 -13.06 4.37 -5.25
N GLN A 128 -13.74 5.51 -5.21
CA GLN A 128 -13.56 6.59 -6.19
C GLN A 128 -13.04 7.87 -5.53
N ILE A 129 -12.18 8.59 -6.25
CA ILE A 129 -11.79 9.96 -5.96
C ILE A 129 -12.82 10.89 -6.59
N ARG A 130 -13.44 11.72 -5.77
CA ARG A 130 -14.32 12.79 -6.22
C ARG A 130 -13.59 14.12 -6.16
N PHE A 131 -13.56 14.83 -7.28
CA PHE A 131 -13.11 16.20 -7.37
C PHE A 131 -14.27 17.17 -7.27
N TYR A 132 -14.05 18.29 -6.59
CA TYR A 132 -15.00 19.40 -6.56
C TYR A 132 -14.32 20.78 -6.66
N PRO A 133 -14.93 21.72 -7.41
CA PRO A 133 -15.99 21.46 -8.38
C PRO A 133 -15.51 20.47 -9.45
N ALA A 134 -16.44 19.74 -10.08
CA ALA A 134 -16.08 18.92 -11.23
C ALA A 134 -15.43 19.84 -12.29
N PRO A 135 -14.39 19.39 -13.00
CA PRO A 135 -13.71 20.22 -13.98
C PRO A 135 -14.69 20.73 -15.03
N ALA A 136 -14.77 22.06 -15.22
CA ALA A 136 -15.66 22.63 -16.23
C ALA A 136 -15.17 22.37 -17.66
N VAL A 137 -13.86 22.16 -17.81
CA VAL A 137 -13.16 21.86 -19.07
C VAL A 137 -12.07 20.83 -18.80
N SER A 138 -11.65 20.09 -19.82
CA SER A 138 -10.49 19.20 -19.73
C SER A 138 -9.20 20.03 -19.68
N SER A 139 -8.77 20.42 -18.47
CA SER A 139 -7.71 21.41 -18.23
C SER A 139 -6.40 20.86 -17.69
N GLY A 140 -6.30 19.56 -17.42
CA GLY A 140 -5.13 19.01 -16.75
C GLY A 140 -5.10 17.50 -16.67
N VAL A 141 -4.03 17.03 -16.02
CA VAL A 141 -3.87 15.65 -15.60
C VAL A 141 -3.59 15.61 -14.11
N PHE A 142 -4.11 14.62 -13.41
CA PHE A 142 -3.79 14.40 -12.00
C PHE A 142 -3.12 13.05 -11.81
N ARG A 143 -2.47 12.89 -10.67
CA ARG A 143 -1.90 11.61 -10.24
C ARG A 143 -2.18 11.40 -8.76
N ILE A 144 -2.14 10.14 -8.35
CA ILE A 144 -2.41 9.71 -6.99
C ILE A 144 -1.10 9.20 -6.40
N LYS A 145 -0.69 9.74 -5.26
CA LYS A 145 0.32 9.14 -4.39
C LYS A 145 -0.40 8.30 -3.36
N TYR A 146 -0.05 7.02 -3.27
CA TYR A 146 -0.79 6.09 -2.43
C TYR A 146 0.10 4.98 -1.87
N ALA A 147 -0.34 4.37 -0.77
CA ALA A 147 0.20 3.14 -0.24
C ALA A 147 -0.43 1.94 -0.97
N PHE A 148 0.36 1.13 -1.66
CA PHE A 148 -0.14 -0.06 -2.35
C PHE A 148 -0.05 -1.31 -1.47
N LYS A 149 -0.87 -2.33 -1.76
CA LYS A 149 -0.79 -3.67 -1.17
C LYS A 149 0.15 -4.55 -2.01
N PRO A 150 1.34 -4.92 -1.51
CA PRO A 150 2.19 -5.90 -2.19
C PRO A 150 1.50 -7.25 -2.25
N VAL A 151 1.70 -7.97 -3.36
CA VAL A 151 1.23 -9.34 -3.51
C VAL A 151 2.28 -10.27 -2.92
N PHE A 152 1.85 -11.14 -2.00
CA PHE A 152 2.68 -12.22 -1.49
C PHE A 152 2.76 -13.34 -2.55
N PRO A 153 3.94 -13.93 -2.82
CA PRO A 153 4.06 -14.98 -3.83
C PRO A 153 3.26 -16.21 -3.44
N ASP A 154 2.51 -16.75 -4.41
CA ASP A 154 1.70 -17.97 -4.23
C ASP A 154 2.44 -19.23 -4.75
N ALA A 155 3.66 -19.10 -5.29
CA ALA A 155 4.49 -20.20 -5.79
C ALA A 155 5.99 -20.02 -5.47
N ASP A 156 6.75 -21.12 -5.63
CA ASP A 156 8.21 -21.18 -5.44
C ASP A 156 8.98 -20.66 -6.67
N ASP A 157 8.36 -19.80 -7.47
CA ASP A 157 8.87 -19.25 -8.72
C ASP A 157 9.67 -17.96 -8.49
N ASP A 158 10.76 -18.06 -7.73
CA ASP A 158 11.86 -17.08 -7.57
C ASP A 158 11.49 -15.58 -7.37
N SER A 159 10.22 -15.26 -7.13
CA SER A 159 9.74 -13.89 -7.24
C SER A 159 8.63 -13.62 -6.24
N PHE A 160 9.06 -13.16 -5.07
CA PHE A 160 8.39 -11.95 -4.63
C PHE A 160 8.42 -10.96 -5.80
N ASN A 161 7.25 -10.72 -6.40
CA ASN A 161 6.93 -9.65 -7.36
C ASN A 161 6.85 -9.94 -8.87
N LEU A 162 6.70 -11.19 -9.35
CA LEU A 162 6.19 -11.41 -10.72
C LEU A 162 4.66 -11.42 -10.72
N ILE A 163 4.05 -10.23 -10.84
CA ILE A 163 2.67 -10.14 -11.32
C ILE A 163 2.76 -10.09 -12.85
N ASP A 164 2.87 -11.25 -13.49
CA ASP A 164 2.77 -11.40 -14.95
C ASP A 164 3.95 -10.76 -15.75
N ASP A 165 4.17 -11.22 -16.99
CA ASP A 165 5.26 -10.82 -17.92
C ASP A 165 5.23 -9.32 -18.32
N THR A 166 4.42 -8.51 -17.64
CA THR A 166 4.22 -7.08 -17.87
C THR A 166 4.48 -6.20 -16.65
N ALA A 167 4.70 -6.78 -15.46
CA ALA A 167 4.98 -6.00 -14.25
C ALA A 167 6.48 -5.75 -14.06
N VAL A 168 6.80 -4.47 -13.95
CA VAL A 168 8.10 -3.96 -13.52
C VAL A 168 8.51 -4.63 -12.21
N ASP A 169 9.69 -5.26 -12.18
CA ASP A 169 10.35 -5.80 -10.98
C ASP A 169 10.08 -4.91 -9.76
N TYR A 170 9.25 -5.39 -8.83
CA TYR A 170 9.08 -4.69 -7.56
C TYR A 170 10.09 -5.29 -6.58
N PRO A 171 11.18 -4.63 -6.19
CA PRO A 171 11.98 -5.13 -5.09
C PRO A 171 11.19 -4.87 -3.80
N VAL A 172 10.55 -5.92 -3.25
CA VAL A 172 10.18 -5.90 -1.83
C VAL A 172 11.45 -5.68 -1.03
N ILE A 173 11.36 -4.76 -0.06
CA ILE A 173 12.52 -4.25 0.66
C ILE A 173 13.21 -5.37 1.43
N ASP A 174 14.54 -5.41 1.34
CA ASP A 174 15.38 -6.31 2.10
C ASP A 174 15.00 -6.32 3.59
N GLY A 175 14.78 -7.52 4.13
CA GLY A 175 14.41 -7.73 5.53
C GLY A 175 12.90 -7.81 5.80
N CYS A 176 12.04 -7.51 4.82
CA CYS A 176 10.60 -7.80 4.96
C CYS A 176 10.34 -9.30 5.05
N ASP A 177 11.10 -10.11 4.31
CA ASP A 177 11.10 -11.57 4.38
C ASP A 177 11.31 -12.06 5.83
N ALA A 178 12.34 -11.58 6.52
CA ALA A 178 12.61 -11.93 7.91
C ALA A 178 11.48 -11.49 8.86
N ALA A 179 10.90 -10.31 8.66
CA ALA A 179 9.79 -9.84 9.48
C ALA A 179 8.56 -10.75 9.30
N ILE A 180 8.23 -11.12 8.06
CA ILE A 180 7.15 -12.04 7.74
C ILE A 180 7.40 -13.41 8.38
N GLU A 181 8.62 -13.95 8.26
CA GLU A 181 8.99 -15.24 8.87
C GLU A 181 8.81 -15.24 10.39
N TYR A 182 9.30 -14.23 11.10
CA TYR A 182 9.15 -14.13 12.55
C TYR A 182 7.69 -13.99 12.97
N LEU A 183 6.91 -13.17 12.26
CA LEU A 183 5.49 -13.02 12.56
C LEU A 183 4.73 -14.31 12.29
N SER A 184 5.06 -15.04 11.22
CA SER A 184 4.47 -16.35 10.91
C SER A 184 4.79 -17.38 11.99
N ALA A 185 6.04 -17.42 12.46
CA ALA A 185 6.45 -18.31 13.55
C ALA A 185 5.71 -17.96 14.86
N ALA A 186 5.51 -16.67 15.16
CA ALA A 186 4.73 -16.23 16.32
C ALA A 186 3.26 -16.66 16.21
N MET A 187 2.65 -16.53 15.02
CA MET A 187 1.26 -16.94 14.76
C MET A 187 1.08 -18.45 14.91
N LEU A 188 1.97 -19.26 14.32
CA LEU A 188 1.93 -20.73 14.42
C LEU A 188 2.28 -21.25 15.81
N SER A 189 3.10 -20.51 16.57
CA SER A 189 3.41 -20.86 17.96
C SER A 189 2.32 -20.41 18.95
N TYR A 190 1.27 -19.75 18.47
CA TYR A 190 0.21 -19.14 19.29
C TYR A 190 0.78 -18.27 20.42
N GLU A 191 1.79 -17.45 20.11
CA GLU A 191 2.34 -16.53 21.10
C GLU A 191 1.27 -15.57 21.62
N GLU A 192 1.32 -15.29 22.92
CA GLU A 192 0.42 -14.31 23.54
C GLU A 192 0.56 -12.94 22.87
N LEU A 193 -0.56 -12.20 22.83
CA LEU A 193 -0.63 -10.88 22.22
C LEU A 193 -0.75 -9.79 23.29
N ASP A 194 0.05 -8.73 23.16
CA ASP A 194 -0.17 -7.45 23.84
C ASP A 194 -0.43 -6.37 22.80
N ASN A 195 -1.54 -5.64 22.93
CA ASN A 195 -1.98 -4.64 21.95
C ASN A 195 -1.96 -5.15 20.50
N SER A 196 -2.45 -6.38 20.28
CA SER A 196 -2.46 -7.08 18.99
C SER A 196 -1.08 -7.39 18.40
N LYS A 197 -0.01 -7.38 19.21
CA LYS A 197 1.34 -7.76 18.80
C LYS A 197 1.84 -8.94 19.63
N PRO A 198 2.47 -9.95 19.01
CA PRO A 198 3.04 -11.06 19.75
C PRO A 198 4.16 -10.59 20.68
N ILE A 199 4.17 -11.07 21.92
CA ILE A 199 5.15 -10.71 22.97
C ILE A 199 6.16 -11.82 23.29
N GLY A 200 5.97 -13.00 22.72
CA GLY A 200 6.90 -14.13 22.86
C GLY A 200 8.23 -13.90 22.12
N ALA A 201 9.03 -14.96 22.03
CA ALA A 201 10.37 -14.87 21.46
C ALA A 201 10.35 -14.39 20.00
N PHE A 202 9.45 -14.94 19.19
CA PHE A 202 9.31 -14.55 17.80
C PHE A 202 8.67 -13.18 17.65
N GLY A 203 7.72 -12.82 18.52
CA GLY A 203 7.14 -11.48 18.57
C GLY A 203 8.15 -10.38 18.90
N GLN A 204 9.12 -10.66 19.77
CA GLN A 204 10.23 -9.76 20.05
C GLN A 204 11.17 -9.62 18.84
N LEU A 205 11.52 -10.72 18.17
CA LEU A 205 12.33 -10.70 16.94
C LEU A 205 11.63 -9.93 15.81
N PHE A 206 10.34 -10.16 15.62
CA PHE A 206 9.50 -9.41 14.70
C PHE A 206 9.50 -7.92 15.05
N THR A 207 9.26 -7.57 16.31
CA THR A 207 9.22 -6.17 16.76
C THR A 207 10.55 -5.47 16.51
N ALA A 208 11.68 -6.11 16.85
CA ALA A 208 13.00 -5.58 16.58
C ALA A 208 13.22 -5.34 15.07
N LYS A 209 12.85 -6.32 14.23
CA LYS A 209 12.98 -6.20 12.78
C LYS A 209 12.07 -5.12 12.19
N TYR A 210 10.83 -5.01 12.69
CA TYR A 210 9.90 -3.97 12.29
C TYR A 210 10.43 -2.56 12.59
N GLN A 211 11.02 -2.35 13.77
CA GLN A 211 11.65 -1.07 14.12
C GLN A 211 12.86 -0.76 13.24
N GLU A 212 13.68 -1.77 12.92
CA GLU A 212 14.81 -1.62 11.99
C GLU A 212 14.33 -1.16 10.60
N LEU A 213 13.32 -1.83 10.05
CA LEU A 213 12.71 -1.49 8.76
C LEU A 213 12.16 -0.06 8.79
N LYS A 214 11.35 0.26 9.79
CA LYS A 214 10.79 1.61 9.98
C LYS A 214 11.88 2.69 10.02
N GLY A 215 12.97 2.44 10.75
CA GLY A 215 14.12 3.35 10.82
C GLY A 215 14.79 3.56 9.47
N SER A 216 14.90 2.50 8.66
CA SER A 216 15.47 2.57 7.31
C SER A 216 14.60 3.38 6.34
N ALA A 217 13.27 3.25 6.40
CA ALA A 217 12.37 4.10 5.61
C ALA A 217 12.46 5.59 5.97
N ALA A 218 12.62 5.91 7.26
CA ALA A 218 12.76 7.29 7.73
C ALA A 218 14.01 7.97 7.15
N ARG A 219 15.12 7.22 7.02
CA ARG A 219 16.40 7.71 6.47
C ARG A 219 16.43 7.89 4.95
N GLY A 220 15.32 7.66 4.25
CA GLY A 220 15.22 7.92 2.81
C GLY A 220 15.84 6.84 1.93
N ALA A 221 16.08 5.63 2.46
CA ALA A 221 16.56 4.49 1.70
C ALA A 221 15.55 3.97 0.64
N VAL A 222 14.33 4.53 0.62
CA VAL A 222 13.22 4.08 -0.23
C VAL A 222 12.78 5.21 -1.14
N ARG A 223 12.91 5.00 -2.46
CA ARG A 223 12.38 5.92 -3.47
C ARG A 223 10.96 5.47 -3.87
N PRO A 224 10.01 6.41 -4.08
CA PRO A 224 8.67 6.07 -4.57
C PRO A 224 8.74 5.36 -5.92
N GLN A 225 7.99 4.27 -6.09
CA GLN A 225 7.94 3.51 -7.34
C GLN A 225 6.83 4.08 -8.26
N ARG A 226 7.12 4.27 -9.55
CA ARG A 226 6.13 4.72 -10.56
C ARG A 226 5.45 3.49 -11.17
N ARG A 227 4.12 3.47 -11.26
CA ARG A 227 3.36 2.40 -11.92
C ARG A 227 2.79 2.92 -13.24
N TYR A 228 3.15 2.28 -14.35
CA TYR A 228 2.46 2.46 -15.63
C TYR A 228 1.16 1.65 -15.61
N VAL A 229 0.00 2.30 -15.50
CA VAL A 229 -1.32 1.67 -15.56
C VAL A 229 -1.86 1.86 -16.97
N ARG A 230 -1.93 0.78 -17.76
CA ARG A 230 -2.65 0.81 -19.04
C ARG A 230 -4.12 1.07 -18.78
N ARG A 231 -4.69 2.06 -19.50
CA ARG A 231 -6.14 2.33 -19.54
C ARG A 231 -6.90 1.02 -19.76
N SER A 232 -7.89 0.75 -18.90
CA SER A 232 -8.95 -0.20 -19.23
C SER A 232 -9.61 0.24 -20.55
N ARG A 233 -9.84 -0.73 -21.44
CA ARG A 233 -10.56 -0.53 -22.69
C ARG A 233 -12.06 -0.48 -22.45
#